data_AF-A0A2N0M5X5-F1
#
_entry.id   AF-A0A2N0M5X5-F1
#
_cell.length_a   1.000
_cell.length_b   1.000
_cell.length_c   1.000
_cell.angle_alpha   90.00
_cell.angle_beta   90.00
_cell.angle_gamma   90.00
#
_symmetry.space_group_name_H-M   'P 1'
#
loop_
_entity.id
_entity.type
_entity.pdbx_description
1 polymer ?
#
loop_
_entity_poly.entity_id
_entity_poly.type
_entity_poly.pdbx_seq_one_letter_code
_entity_poly.pdbx_strand_id
1 'polypeptide(L)'
;MPDHLAEGARWLRQARQDMDDAAFLREGSRFNMACFMGQQAAEKAVKAYLYHRGVEDVWGHSLIDLCEDAKLFEMFFDTIKGEARQLDKYYEITRYPSYLPSGTSSEAFDRIDADRSIELAQGVVDFVGQRLG
;
A
#
# COMPACT_ATOMS: atom_id res chain seq x y z
N MET A 1 -28.59 -4.74 -0.27
CA MET A 1 -27.30 -4.97 -0.94
C MET A 1 -26.24 -4.20 -0.17
N PRO A 2 -25.02 -4.73 -0.02
CA PRO A 2 -23.93 -3.98 0.60
C PRO A 2 -23.71 -2.67 -0.14
N ASP A 3 -23.42 -1.59 0.59
CA ASP A 3 -23.05 -0.31 -0.02
C ASP A 3 -21.56 -0.34 -0.39
N HIS A 4 -21.27 -0.89 -1.57
CA HIS A 4 -19.92 -1.05 -2.11
C HIS A 4 -19.18 0.30 -2.28
N LEU A 5 -19.92 1.37 -2.56
CA LEU A 5 -19.35 2.72 -2.70
C LEU A 5 -18.87 3.24 -1.34
N ALA A 6 -19.70 3.10 -0.30
CA ALA A 6 -19.33 3.47 1.06
C ALA A 6 -18.18 2.61 1.59
N GLU A 7 -18.14 1.32 1.24
CA GLU A 7 -17.05 0.42 1.61
C GLU A 7 -15.73 0.84 0.94
N GLY A 8 -15.71 1.04 -0.37
CA GLY A 8 -14.53 1.56 -1.07
C GLY A 8 -14.05 2.88 -0.46
N ALA A 9 -14.96 3.82 -0.18
CA ALA A 9 -14.61 5.07 0.48
C ALA A 9 -14.03 4.87 1.89
N ARG A 10 -14.50 3.88 2.65
CA ARG A 10 -13.96 3.54 3.98
C ARG A 10 -12.52 3.06 3.89
N TRP A 11 -12.22 2.17 2.94
CA TRP A 11 -10.86 1.67 2.71
C TRP A 11 -9.91 2.76 2.23
N LEU A 12 -10.36 3.65 1.34
CA LEU A 12 -9.53 4.78 0.88
C LEU A 12 -9.21 5.75 2.02
N ARG A 13 -10.16 5.99 2.95
CA ARG A 13 -9.87 6.80 4.14
C ARG A 13 -8.78 6.17 5.01
N GLN A 14 -8.81 4.85 5.20
CA GLN A 14 -7.75 4.17 5.95
C GLN A 14 -6.41 4.25 5.21
N ALA A 15 -6.38 4.08 3.88
CA ALA A 15 -5.16 4.24 3.10
C ALA A 15 -4.53 5.63 3.26
N ARG A 16 -5.35 6.68 3.34
CA ARG A 16 -4.86 8.05 3.59
C ARG A 16 -4.32 8.22 5.01
N GLN A 17 -4.99 7.64 6.01
CA GLN A 17 -4.47 7.62 7.39
C GLN A 17 -3.13 6.89 7.48
N ASP A 18 -2.97 5.76 6.78
CA ASP A 18 -1.71 5.02 6.74
C ASP A 18 -0.57 5.86 6.10
N MET A 19 -0.87 6.72 5.12
CA MET A 19 0.12 7.66 4.57
C MET A 19 0.55 8.70 5.61
N ASP A 20 -0.39 9.25 6.37
CA ASP A 20 -0.10 10.18 7.47
C ASP A 20 0.76 9.49 8.55
N ASP A 21 0.43 8.24 8.89
CA ASP A 21 1.19 7.43 9.84
C ASP A 21 2.60 7.12 9.31
N ALA A 22 2.76 6.84 8.02
CA ALA A 22 4.06 6.63 7.39
C ALA A 22 4.95 7.87 7.52
N ALA A 23 4.41 9.06 7.26
CA ALA A 23 5.11 10.32 7.43
C ALA A 23 5.52 10.56 8.89
N PHE A 24 4.59 10.34 9.83
CA PHE A 24 4.86 10.46 11.27
C PHE A 24 6.00 9.52 11.73
N LEU A 25 5.96 8.25 11.32
CA LEU A 25 6.97 7.25 11.65
C LEU A 25 8.34 7.62 11.07
N ARG A 26 8.36 8.14 9.84
CA ARG A 26 9.58 8.59 9.19
C ARG A 26 10.20 9.79 9.93
N GLU A 27 9.40 10.74 10.41
CA GLU A 27 9.91 11.84 11.26
C GLU A 27 10.41 11.35 12.63
N GLY A 28 9.79 10.29 13.17
CA GLY A 28 10.24 9.61 14.40
C GLY A 28 11.43 8.66 14.23
N SER A 29 12.10 8.66 13.07
CA SER A 29 13.19 7.73 12.73
C SER A 29 12.81 6.24 12.91
N ARG A 30 11.55 5.88 12.63
CA ARG A 30 11.04 4.51 12.60
C ARG A 30 10.89 4.05 11.16
N PHE A 31 12.02 4.00 10.45
CA PHE A 31 12.05 3.89 9.00
C PHE A 31 11.45 2.59 8.46
N ASN A 32 11.74 1.44 9.08
CA ASN A 32 11.15 0.17 8.71
C ASN A 32 9.61 0.20 8.80
N MET A 33 9.07 0.83 9.85
CA MET A 33 7.63 0.96 10.04
C MET A 33 7.02 1.98 9.08
N ALA A 34 7.73 3.05 8.74
CA ALA A 34 7.30 3.97 7.67
C ALA A 34 7.20 3.24 6.33
N CYS A 35 8.17 2.38 6.00
CA CYS A 35 8.12 1.54 4.79
C CYS A 35 6.93 0.58 4.81
N PHE A 36 6.65 -0.04 5.96
CA PHE A 36 5.50 -0.93 6.14
C PHE A 36 4.17 -0.17 5.93
N MET A 37 4.04 1.02 6.50
CA MET A 37 2.84 1.84 6.31
C MET A 37 2.67 2.32 4.87
N GLY A 38 3.75 2.59 4.15
CA GLY A 38 3.70 2.83 2.70
C GLY A 38 3.10 1.64 1.92
N GLN A 39 3.53 0.41 2.21
CA GLN A 39 2.94 -0.79 1.61
C GLN A 39 1.46 -0.94 1.99
N GLN A 40 1.11 -0.75 3.26
CA GLN A 40 -0.28 -0.86 3.74
C GLN A 40 -1.22 0.18 3.12
N ALA A 41 -0.76 1.42 2.98
CA ALA A 41 -1.52 2.49 2.34
C ALA A 41 -1.87 2.13 0.89
N ALA A 42 -0.87 1.68 0.13
CA ALA A 42 -1.07 1.28 -1.26
C ALA A 42 -1.98 0.04 -1.39
N GLU A 43 -1.79 -0.99 -0.55
CA GLU A 43 -2.66 -2.16 -0.48
C GLU A 43 -4.12 -1.76 -0.25
N LYS A 44 -4.38 -0.96 0.79
CA LYS A 44 -5.75 -0.55 1.14
C LYS A 44 -6.37 0.35 0.07
N ALA A 45 -5.58 1.16 -0.63
CA ALA A 45 -6.06 1.93 -1.76
C ALA A 45 -6.52 1.00 -2.91
N VAL A 46 -5.72 0.03 -3.34
CA VAL A 46 -6.15 -0.87 -4.42
C VAL A 46 -7.36 -1.71 -4.00
N LYS A 47 -7.42 -2.15 -2.74
CA LYS A 47 -8.62 -2.80 -2.19
C LYS A 47 -9.85 -1.89 -2.20
N ALA A 48 -9.68 -0.60 -1.89
CA ALA A 48 -10.76 0.38 -1.98
C ALA A 48 -11.36 0.44 -3.39
N TYR A 49 -10.51 0.37 -4.42
CA TYR A 49 -10.97 0.32 -5.81
C TYR A 49 -11.78 -0.95 -6.12
N LEU A 50 -11.28 -2.12 -5.72
CA LEU A 50 -11.96 -3.39 -5.94
C LEU A 50 -13.32 -3.44 -5.23
N TYR A 51 -13.39 -3.00 -3.97
CA TYR A 51 -14.66 -2.88 -3.25
C TYR A 51 -15.61 -1.92 -3.95
N HIS A 52 -15.13 -0.76 -4.41
CA HIS A 52 -15.96 0.19 -5.14
C HIS A 52 -16.51 -0.39 -6.47
N ARG A 53 -15.80 -1.33 -7.10
CA ARG A 53 -16.26 -2.08 -8.28
C ARG A 53 -17.19 -3.25 -7.96
N GLY A 54 -17.53 -3.46 -6.68
CA GLY A 54 -18.48 -4.48 -6.25
C GLY A 54 -17.87 -5.85 -5.98
N VAL A 55 -16.54 -5.95 -5.88
CA VAL A 55 -15.89 -7.20 -5.44
C VAL A 55 -16.18 -7.39 -3.95
N GLU A 56 -16.82 -8.49 -3.58
CA GLU A 56 -17.21 -8.78 -2.18
C GLU A 56 -16.01 -9.26 -1.35
N ASP A 57 -15.12 -10.00 -2.00
CA ASP A 57 -14.14 -10.88 -1.38
C ASP A 57 -12.73 -10.50 -1.84
N VAL A 58 -12.20 -9.41 -1.26
CA VAL A 58 -10.87 -8.88 -1.59
C VAL A 58 -9.84 -9.34 -0.56
N TRP A 59 -9.06 -10.38 -0.90
CA TRP A 59 -8.13 -11.04 0.02
C TRP A 59 -6.67 -10.85 -0.40
N GLY A 60 -5.76 -11.21 0.51
CA GLY A 60 -4.31 -11.18 0.25
C GLY A 60 -3.67 -9.82 0.50
N HIS A 61 -2.34 -9.81 0.43
CA HIS A 61 -1.48 -8.64 0.71
C HIS A 61 -0.56 -8.28 -0.45
N SER A 62 -0.55 -9.11 -1.50
CA SER A 62 0.23 -8.88 -2.71
C SER A 62 -0.41 -7.76 -3.51
N LEU A 63 0.22 -6.60 -3.51
CA LEU A 63 -0.22 -5.43 -4.24
C LEU A 63 -0.17 -5.68 -5.75
N ILE A 64 0.80 -6.46 -6.24
CA ILE A 64 0.82 -6.89 -7.64
C ILE A 64 -0.44 -7.67 -8.00
N ASP A 65 -0.83 -8.65 -7.18
CA ASP A 65 -2.00 -9.49 -7.49
C ASP A 65 -3.29 -8.67 -7.42
N LEU A 66 -3.41 -7.77 -6.43
CA LEU A 66 -4.51 -6.83 -6.33
C LEU A 66 -4.59 -5.90 -7.57
N CYS A 67 -3.45 -5.47 -8.11
CA CYS A 67 -3.41 -4.70 -9.35
C CYS A 67 -3.83 -5.53 -10.56
N GLU A 68 -3.49 -6.82 -10.63
CA GLU A 68 -3.98 -7.72 -11.69
C GLU A 68 -5.51 -7.91 -11.61
N ASP A 69 -6.06 -8.05 -10.41
CA ASP A 69 -7.52 -8.11 -10.22
C ASP A 69 -8.18 -6.79 -10.64
N ALA A 70 -7.59 -5.65 -10.28
CA ALA A 70 -8.10 -4.34 -10.64
C ALA A 70 -8.05 -4.07 -12.16
N LYS A 71 -7.06 -4.64 -12.85
CA LYS A 71 -6.92 -4.57 -14.32
C LYS A 71 -8.10 -5.20 -15.08
N LEU A 72 -8.83 -6.12 -14.46
CA LEU A 72 -10.06 -6.69 -15.03
C LEU A 72 -11.15 -5.63 -15.22
N PHE A 73 -11.10 -4.55 -14.45
CA PHE A 73 -12.02 -3.41 -14.55
C PHE A 73 -11.40 -2.21 -15.27
N GLU A 74 -10.10 -1.96 -15.07
CA GLU A 74 -9.41 -0.83 -15.71
C GLU A 74 -7.93 -1.14 -15.98
N MET A 75 -7.55 -1.25 -17.27
CA MET A 75 -6.19 -1.64 -17.69
C MET A 75 -5.07 -0.70 -17.19
N PHE A 76 -5.39 0.55 -16.83
CA PHE A 76 -4.40 1.52 -16.34
C PHE A 76 -3.73 1.08 -15.03
N PHE A 77 -4.28 0.12 -14.29
CA PHE A 77 -3.58 -0.44 -13.11
C PHE A 77 -2.23 -1.08 -13.45
N ASP A 78 -1.95 -1.39 -14.72
CA ASP A 78 -0.64 -1.85 -15.16
C ASP A 78 0.45 -0.76 -15.03
N THR A 79 0.07 0.53 -15.05
CA THR A 79 1.03 1.64 -14.97
C THR A 79 1.66 1.80 -13.59
N ILE A 80 1.02 1.29 -12.53
CA ILE A 80 1.51 1.36 -11.14
C ILE A 80 2.13 0.02 -10.67
N LYS A 81 2.29 -0.94 -11.58
CA LYS A 81 2.79 -2.28 -11.25
C LYS A 81 4.25 -2.28 -10.81
N GLY A 82 5.04 -1.31 -11.27
CA GLY A 82 6.43 -1.12 -10.84
C GLY A 82 6.51 -0.74 -9.37
N GLU A 83 5.70 0.24 -8.96
CA GLU A 83 5.53 0.73 -7.61
C GLU A 83 5.03 -0.40 -6.71
N ALA A 84 3.98 -1.11 -7.15
CA ALA A 84 3.41 -2.26 -6.43
C ALA A 84 4.47 -3.31 -6.08
N ARG A 85 5.30 -3.68 -7.06
CA ARG A 85 6.38 -4.67 -6.88
C ARG A 85 7.42 -4.23 -5.85
N GLN A 86 7.75 -2.94 -5.79
CA GLN A 86 8.72 -2.45 -4.82
C GLN A 86 8.12 -2.45 -3.41
N LEU A 87 6.88 -1.99 -3.28
CA LEU A 87 6.17 -1.92 -2.01
C LEU A 87 5.91 -3.30 -1.40
N ASP A 88 5.59 -4.32 -2.21
CA ASP A 88 5.38 -5.70 -1.74
C ASP A 88 6.57 -6.27 -0.97
N LYS A 89 7.80 -5.82 -1.30
CA LYS A 89 9.00 -6.24 -0.58
C LYS A 89 8.95 -5.83 0.88
N TYR A 90 8.32 -4.70 1.20
CA TYR A 90 8.26 -4.16 2.55
C TYR A 90 7.27 -4.90 3.46
N TYR A 91 6.39 -5.76 2.93
CA TYR A 91 5.35 -6.40 3.73
C TYR A 91 5.93 -7.26 4.87
N GLU A 92 6.91 -8.14 4.59
CA GLU A 92 7.48 -9.04 5.60
C GLU A 92 8.79 -8.51 6.21
N ILE A 93 9.71 -8.04 5.37
CA ILE A 93 11.09 -7.72 5.77
C ILE A 93 11.17 -6.60 6.82
N THR A 94 10.18 -5.72 6.86
CA THR A 94 10.10 -4.60 7.81
C THR A 94 9.69 -5.04 9.22
N ARG A 95 9.22 -6.28 9.38
CA ARG A 95 8.68 -6.80 10.65
C ARG A 95 9.37 -8.08 11.12
N TYR A 96 9.83 -8.92 10.20
CA TYR A 96 10.37 -10.24 10.52
C TYR A 96 11.88 -10.33 10.20
N PRO A 97 12.75 -10.38 11.23
CA PRO A 97 14.19 -10.53 11.04
C PRO A 97 14.61 -11.80 10.29
N SER A 98 13.74 -12.82 10.21
CA SER A 98 13.98 -14.05 9.45
C SER A 98 14.17 -13.84 7.94
N TYR A 99 13.76 -12.68 7.41
CA TYR A 99 13.95 -12.30 6.01
C TYR A 99 15.24 -11.50 5.78
N LEU A 100 16.05 -11.31 6.82
CA LEU A 100 17.31 -10.57 6.75
C LEU A 100 18.51 -11.51 6.91
N PRO A 101 19.66 -11.20 6.29
CA PRO A 101 20.88 -11.97 6.49
C PRO A 101 21.44 -11.82 7.92
N SER A 102 21.17 -10.69 8.59
CA SER A 102 21.58 -10.42 9.97
C SER A 102 20.85 -9.17 10.51
N GLY A 103 20.94 -8.94 11.82
CA GLY A 103 20.36 -7.77 12.48
C GLY A 103 18.85 -7.85 12.65
N THR A 104 18.24 -6.74 13.06
CA THR A 104 16.79 -6.61 13.23
C THR A 104 16.16 -5.84 12.06
N SER A 105 14.86 -6.05 11.83
CA SER A 105 14.12 -5.28 10.82
C SER A 105 14.15 -3.76 11.08
N SER A 106 14.24 -3.31 12.33
CA SER A 106 14.36 -1.88 12.65
C SER A 106 15.70 -1.26 12.28
N GLU A 107 16.77 -2.05 12.16
CA GLU A 107 18.12 -1.59 11.82
C GLU A 107 18.41 -1.63 10.31
N ALA A 108 17.60 -2.35 9.54
CA ALA A 108 17.83 -2.63 8.13
C ALA A 108 17.37 -1.53 7.17
N PHE A 109 16.69 -0.49 7.68
CA PHE A 109 16.09 0.57 6.86
C PHE A 109 16.54 1.94 7.34
N ASP A 110 16.72 2.85 6.39
CA ASP A 110 17.09 4.23 6.65
C ASP A 110 16.03 5.23 6.13
N ARG A 111 16.35 6.52 6.26
CA ARG A 111 15.47 7.60 5.82
C ARG A 111 15.21 7.59 4.32
N ILE A 112 16.19 7.18 3.51
CA ILE A 112 16.06 7.13 2.05
C ILE A 112 15.06 6.04 1.68
N ASP A 113 15.12 4.88 2.33
CA ASP A 113 14.13 3.81 2.13
C ASP A 113 12.71 4.29 2.49
N ALA A 114 12.56 4.96 3.62
CA ALA A 114 11.27 5.49 4.07
C ALA A 114 10.72 6.56 3.12
N ASP A 115 11.56 7.53 2.73
CA ASP A 115 11.19 8.59 1.79
C ASP A 115 10.76 7.98 0.44
N ARG A 116 11.48 6.96 -0.05
CA ARG A 116 11.13 6.27 -1.30
C ARG A 116 9.85 5.46 -1.18
N SER A 117 9.64 4.73 -0.09
CA SER A 117 8.41 3.96 0.13
C SER A 117 7.18 4.89 0.15
N ILE A 118 7.28 6.01 0.86
CA ILE A 118 6.22 7.02 0.92
C ILE A 118 5.93 7.60 -0.47
N GLU A 119 6.95 7.95 -1.24
CA GLU A 119 6.77 8.48 -2.61
C GLU A 119 6.02 7.48 -3.51
N LEU A 120 6.43 6.21 -3.49
CA LEU A 120 5.79 5.14 -4.27
C LEU A 120 4.34 4.91 -3.83
N ALA A 121 4.10 4.85 -2.52
CA ALA A 121 2.78 4.65 -1.95
C ALA A 121 1.84 5.81 -2.28
N GLN A 122 2.32 7.05 -2.19
CA GLN A 122 1.56 8.25 -2.57
C GLN A 122 1.10 8.17 -4.03
N GLY A 123 2.00 7.76 -4.94
CA GLY A 123 1.66 7.55 -6.35
C GLY A 123 0.49 6.56 -6.54
N VAL A 124 0.49 5.45 -5.81
CA VAL A 124 -0.61 4.45 -5.86
C VAL A 124 -1.90 5.00 -5.25
N VAL A 125 -1.83 5.63 -4.08
CA VAL A 125 -3.01 6.18 -3.39
C VAL A 125 -3.68 7.28 -4.21
N ASP A 126 -2.90 8.17 -4.83
CA ASP A 126 -3.43 9.23 -5.70
C ASP A 126 -4.01 8.67 -6.99
N PHE A 127 -3.32 7.70 -7.61
CA PHE A 127 -3.82 7.00 -8.79
C PHE A 127 -5.20 6.39 -8.54
N VAL A 128 -5.38 5.71 -7.41
CA VAL A 128 -6.67 5.15 -7.01
C VAL A 128 -7.67 6.25 -6.69
N GLY A 129 -7.26 7.27 -5.93
CA GLY A 129 -8.14 8.36 -5.49
C GLY A 129 -8.80 9.09 -6.66
N GLN A 130 -8.08 9.29 -7.76
CA GLN A 130 -8.61 9.88 -8.99
C GLN A 130 -9.68 9.04 -9.69
N ARG A 131 -9.77 7.74 -9.39
CA ARG A 131 -10.73 6.79 -9.98
C ARG A 131 -11.96 6.54 -9.12
N LEU A 132 -11.91 6.99 -7.86
CA LEU A 132 -13.00 6.88 -6.89
C LEU A 132 -13.72 8.21 -6.67
N GLY A 133 -13.20 9.30 -7.25
CA GLY A 133 -13.81 10.63 -7.25
C GLY A 133 -14.83 10.85 -8.36
#